data_AF-A0A1C6VFC8-F1
#
_entry.id   AF-A0A1C6VFC8-F1
#
_cell.length_a   1.000
_cell.length_b   1.000
_cell.length_c   1.000
_cell.angle_alpha   90.00
_cell.angle_beta   90.00
_cell.angle_gamma   90.00
#
_symmetry.space_group_name_H-M   'P 1'
#
loop_
_entity.id
_entity.type
_entity.pdbx_description
1 polymer ?
#
loop_
_entity_poly.entity_id
_entity_poly.type
_entity_poly.pdbx_seq_one_letter_code
_entity_poly.pdbx_strand_id
1 'polypeptide(L)' 'MLRTALAAGISPETLRKIESGRVATPAFSTIAVIAGVLDLSLDTVWTEISQPAEDLTGPIHPADERLAS' A
#
# COMPACT_ATOMS: atom_id res chain seq x y z
N MET A 1 2.69 -12.80 -7.35
CA MET A 1 2.91 -12.15 -8.67
C MET A 1 2.29 -12.90 -9.84
N LEU A 2 2.89 -13.97 -10.40
CA LEU A 2 2.36 -14.66 -11.61
C LEU A 2 0.91 -15.15 -11.42
N ARG A 3 0.63 -15.90 -10.36
CA ARG A 3 -0.71 -16.45 -10.08
C ARG A 3 -1.77 -15.34 -9.91
N THR A 4 -1.42 -14.29 -9.16
CA THR A 4 -2.28 -13.10 -8.96
C THR A 4 -2.61 -12.42 -10.28
N ALA A 5 -1.60 -12.19 -11.13
CA ALA A 5 -1.77 -11.52 -12.41
C ALA A 5 -2.71 -12.32 -13.34
N LEU A 6 -2.47 -13.63 -13.45
CA LEU A 6 -3.30 -14.52 -14.26
C LEU A 6 -4.74 -14.60 -13.76
N ALA A 7 -4.94 -14.72 -12.43
CA ALA A 7 -6.27 -14.71 -11.83
C ALA A 7 -6.98 -13.35 -12.02
N ALA A 8 -6.23 -12.25 -12.08
CA ALA A 8 -6.76 -10.92 -12.34
C ALA A 8 -6.92 -10.59 -13.84
N GLY A 9 -6.63 -11.53 -14.74
CA GLY A 9 -6.76 -11.33 -16.19
C GLY A 9 -5.75 -10.35 -16.79
N ILE A 10 -4.63 -10.08 -16.10
CA ILE A 10 -3.58 -9.18 -16.57
C ILE A 10 -2.24 -9.91 -16.73
N SER A 11 -1.34 -9.35 -17.53
CA SER A 11 0.01 -9.91 -17.65
C SER A 11 0.81 -9.71 -16.35
N PRO A 12 1.73 -10.62 -15.99
CA PRO A 12 2.64 -10.43 -14.86
C PRO A 12 3.46 -9.15 -14.96
N GLU A 13 3.81 -8.73 -16.18
CA GLU A 13 4.52 -7.48 -16.43
C GLU A 13 3.65 -6.26 -16.16
N THR A 14 2.36 -6.33 -16.49
CA THR A 14 1.38 -5.28 -16.13
C THR A 14 1.30 -5.11 -14.62
N LEU A 15 1.20 -6.22 -13.88
CA LEU A 15 1.16 -6.17 -12.41
C LEU A 15 2.44 -5.57 -11.83
N ARG A 16 3.62 -5.95 -12.35
CA ARG A 16 4.92 -5.34 -11.96
C ARG A 16 4.98 -3.83 -12.23
N LYS A 17 4.42 -3.37 -13.35
CA LYS A 17 4.35 -1.92 -13.65
C LYS A 17 3.43 -1.19 -12.69
N ILE A 18 2.32 -1.80 -12.27
CA ILE A 18 1.42 -1.22 -11.26
C ILE A 18 2.15 -1.09 -9.92
N GLU A 19 2.79 -2.17 -9.43
CA GLU A 19 3.52 -2.15 -8.16
C GLU A 19 4.68 -1.15 -8.13
N SER A 20 5.39 -1.01 -9.24
CA SER A 20 6.49 -0.05 -9.36
C SER A 20 6.04 1.38 -9.64
N GLY A 21 4.74 1.66 -9.73
CA GLY A 21 4.19 2.98 -10.06
C GLY A 21 4.44 3.41 -11.51
N ARG A 22 4.88 2.50 -12.38
CA ARG A 22 5.13 2.74 -13.82
C ARG A 22 3.86 2.68 -14.67
N VAL A 23 2.71 2.44 -14.06
CA VAL A 23 1.39 2.73 -14.64
C VAL A 23 0.85 3.95 -13.92
N ALA A 24 0.86 5.11 -14.58
CA ALA A 24 0.44 6.36 -13.96
C ALA A 24 -1.04 6.37 -13.53
N THR A 25 -1.90 5.70 -14.31
CA THR A 25 -3.36 5.66 -14.09
C THR A 25 -3.94 4.30 -14.48
N PRO A 26 -3.73 3.25 -13.67
CA PRO A 26 -4.41 1.98 -13.91
C PRO A 26 -5.92 2.20 -13.81
N ALA A 27 -6.68 1.52 -14.67
CA ALA A 27 -8.14 1.57 -14.59
C ALA A 27 -8.62 1.06 -13.23
N PHE A 28 -9.61 1.73 -12.63
CA PHE A 28 -10.14 1.34 -11.31
C PHE A 28 -10.64 -0.11 -11.29
N SER A 29 -11.27 -0.56 -12.38
CA SER A 29 -11.69 -1.96 -12.53
C SER A 29 -10.53 -2.95 -12.40
N THR A 30 -9.35 -2.60 -12.90
CA THR A 30 -8.13 -3.42 -12.74
C THR A 30 -7.74 -3.53 -11.27
N ILE A 31 -7.80 -2.42 -10.52
CA ILE A 31 -7.52 -2.42 -9.08
C ILE A 31 -8.54 -3.26 -8.32
N ALA A 32 -9.83 -3.11 -8.62
CA ALA A 32 -10.91 -3.88 -8.01
C ALA A 32 -10.75 -5.40 -8.22
N VAL A 33 -10.36 -5.82 -9.43
CA VAL A 33 -10.14 -7.24 -9.73
C VAL A 33 -8.91 -7.78 -8.98
N ILE A 34 -7.81 -7.03 -8.92
CA ILE A 34 -6.61 -7.43 -8.17
C ILE A 34 -6.94 -7.58 -6.68
N ALA A 35 -7.69 -6.62 -6.09
CA ALA A 35 -8.11 -6.66 -4.70
C ALA A 35 -8.97 -7.92 -4.42
N GLY A 36 -9.94 -8.22 -5.28
CA GLY A 36 -10.77 -9.42 -5.16
C GLY A 36 -9.97 -10.73 -5.24
N VAL A 37 -8.96 -10.81 -6.12
CA VAL A 37 -8.07 -11.99 -6.21
C VAL A 37 -7.23 -12.19 -4.95
N LEU A 38 -6.89 -11.10 -4.26
CA LEU A 38 -6.11 -11.11 -3.03
C LEU A 38 -6.98 -11.23 -1.76
N ASP A 39 -8.30 -11.37 -1.92
CA ASP A 39 -9.27 -11.37 -0.81
C ASP A 39 -9.18 -10.10 0.05
N LEU A 40 -8.94 -8.95 -0.60
CA LEU A 40 -8.85 -7.64 0.04
C LEU A 40 -10.07 -6.79 -0.32
N SER A 41 -10.65 -6.14 0.69
CA SER A 41 -11.64 -5.08 0.46
C SER A 41 -10.95 -3.82 -0.09
N LEU A 42 -11.63 -3.12 -1.00
CA LEU A 42 -11.18 -1.81 -1.46
C LEU A 42 -11.15 -0.77 -0.34
N ASP A 43 -11.98 -0.93 0.69
CA ASP A 43 -11.94 -0.06 1.88
C ASP A 43 -10.64 -0.27 2.68
N THR A 44 -10.15 -1.51 2.77
CA THR A 44 -8.86 -1.83 3.38
C THR A 44 -7.73 -1.18 2.60
N VAL A 45 -7.73 -1.35 1.27
CA VAL A 45 -6.71 -0.74 0.41
C VAL A 45 -6.73 0.78 0.54
N TRP A 46 -7.91 1.40 0.50
CA TRP A 46 -8.07 2.84 0.66
C TRP A 46 -7.57 3.33 2.02
N THR A 47 -7.89 2.61 3.10
CA THR A 47 -7.44 2.95 4.45
C THR A 47 -5.93 2.97 4.51
N GLU A 48 -5.24 1.92 4.03
CA GLU A 48 -3.78 1.83 4.06
C GLU A 48 -3.07 2.95 3.28
N ILE A 49 -3.59 3.33 2.09
CA ILE A 49 -2.95 4.37 1.27
C ILE A 49 -3.31 5.80 1.68
N SER A 50 -4.40 5.97 2.42
CA SER A 50 -4.87 7.29 2.88
C SER A 50 -4.36 7.65 4.26
N GLN A 51 -3.79 6.69 4.99
CA GLN A 51 -3.01 6.99 6.19
C GLN A 51 -1.89 7.93 5.75
N PRO A 52 -1.82 9.16 6.28
CA PRO A 52 -0.60 9.95 6.10
C PRO A 52 0.53 9.05 6.60
N ALA A 53 1.55 8.84 5.76
CA ALA A 53 2.74 8.12 6.19
C ALA A 53 3.13 8.74 7.54
N GLU A 54 3.01 7.98 8.64
CA GLU A 54 3.40 8.51 9.93
C GLU A 54 4.82 9.01 9.75
N ASP A 55 4.98 10.33 9.82
CA ASP A 55 6.28 10.96 9.85
C ASP A 55 7.04 10.18 10.92
N LEU A 56 8.14 9.53 10.53
CA LEU A 56 9.03 8.81 11.45
C LEU A 56 9.67 9.75 12.51
N THR A 57 9.16 10.96 12.66
CA THR A 57 9.30 11.84 13.80
C THR A 57 8.37 11.36 14.92
N GLY A 58 8.63 10.17 15.44
CA GLY A 58 8.10 9.80 16.76
C GLY A 58 8.48 10.91 17.77
N PRO A 59 7.66 11.18 18.79
CA PRO A 59 8.02 12.16 19.81
C PRO A 59 9.39 11.73 20.36
N ILE A 60 10.37 12.63 20.24
CA ILE A 60 11.57 12.55 21.08
C ILE A 60 10.99 12.61 22.49
N HIS A 61 10.82 11.45 23.12
CA HIS A 61 10.59 11.37 24.54
C HIS A 61 11.69 12.23 25.16
N PRO A 62 11.37 13.33 25.87
CA PRO A 62 12.38 14.04 26.61
C PRO A 62 12.91 13.04 27.63
N ALA A 63 14.02 12.41 27.27
CA ALA A 63 14.83 11.65 28.19
C ALA A 63 15.18 12.61 29.33
N ASP A 64 14.98 12.11 30.53
CA ASP A 64 15.55 12.63 31.77
C ASP A 64 14.90 13.88 32.36
N GLU A 65 13.63 13.72 32.74
CA GLU A 65 13.14 14.14 34.06
C GLU A 65 13.96 13.46 35.19
N ARG A 66 15.29 13.61 35.25
CA ARG A 66 16.16 13.17 36.37
C ARG A 66 17.54 13.86 36.37
N LEU A 67 17.58 15.10 36.84
CA LEU A 67 18.67 15.68 37.64
C LEU A 67 17.98 16.77 38.47
N ALA A 68 17.41 16.50 39.64
CA ALA A 68 18.18 16.27 40.87
C ALA A 68 19.43 17.17 40.94
N SER A 69 19.22 18.48 41.14
CA SER A 69 19.98 19.29 42.10
C SER A 69 19.24 20.57 42.43
#